data_AF-A0ABD4WMA2-F1
#
_entry.id   AF-A0ABD4WMA2-F1
#
_cell.length_a   1.000
_cell.length_b   1.000
_cell.length_c   1.000
_cell.angle_alpha   90.00
_cell.angle_beta   90.00
_cell.angle_gamma   90.00
#
_symmetry.space_group_name_H-M   'P 1'
#
loop_
_entity.id
_entity.type
_entity.pdbx_description
1 polymer ?
#
loop_
_entity_poly.entity_id
_entity_poly.type
_entity_poly.pdbx_seq_one_letter_code
_entity_poly.pdbx_strand_id
1 'polypeptide(L)' 'MEKLNDETILASYFKAIELKLDKDFILILKEELKRRDIPFITKTDRSN' A
#
# COMPACT_ATOMS: atom_id res chain seq x y z
N MET A 1 -10.84 -5.83 1.94
CA MET A 1 -10.31 -4.86 2.92
C MET A 1 -11.25 -3.66 3.15
N GLU A 2 -12.51 -3.73 2.73
CA GLU A 2 -13.43 -2.58 2.75
C GLU A 2 -13.74 -2.01 4.14
N LYS A 3 -13.61 -2.81 5.21
CA LYS A 3 -13.90 -2.37 6.58
C LYS A 3 -12.74 -1.63 7.26
N LEU A 4 -11.55 -1.64 6.67
CA LEU A 4 -10.41 -0.91 7.20
C LEU A 4 -10.49 0.54 6.73
N ASN A 5 -10.20 1.47 7.65
CA ASN A 5 -10.06 2.88 7.31
C ASN A 5 -8.75 3.13 6.54
N ASP A 6 -8.68 4.29 5.90
CA ASP A 6 -7.60 4.63 4.98
C ASP A 6 -6.23 4.68 5.67
N GLU A 7 -6.20 5.16 6.92
CA GLU A 7 -5.00 5.18 7.76
C GLU A 7 -4.47 3.77 8.03
N THR A 8 -5.35 2.82 8.35
CA THR A 8 -4.94 1.42 8.63
C THR A 8 -4.41 0.75 7.38
N ILE A 9 -5.02 0.98 6.21
CA ILE A 9 -4.54 0.43 4.94
C ILE A 9 -3.15 0.98 4.60
N LEU A 10 -2.95 2.29 4.75
CA LEU A 10 -1.68 2.94 4.49
C LEU A 10 -0.58 2.45 5.44
N ALA A 11 -0.87 2.39 6.74
CA ALA A 11 0.04 1.84 7.73
C ALA A 11 0.39 0.37 7.43
N SER A 12 -0.60 -0.43 7.05
CA SER A 12 -0.41 -1.84 6.71
C SER A 12 0.51 -2.01 5.49
N TYR A 13 0.33 -1.18 4.45
CA TYR A 13 1.19 -1.18 3.27
C TYR A 13 2.66 -0.90 3.60
N PHE A 14 2.94 0.17 4.36
CA PHE A 14 4.30 0.48 4.76
C PHE A 14 4.89 -0.59 5.67
N LYS A 15 4.10 -1.14 6.59
CA LYS A 15 4.57 -2.22 7.48
C LYS A 15 4.87 -3.50 6.72
N ALA A 16 4.07 -3.84 5.72
CA ALA A 16 4.31 -5.00 4.87
C ALA A 16 5.63 -4.88 4.09
N ILE A 17 5.96 -3.67 3.60
CA ILE A 17 7.26 -3.39 2.95
C ILE A 17 8.41 -3.49 3.95
N GLU A 18 8.28 -2.86 5.12
CA GLU A 18 9.31 -2.87 6.17
C GLU A 18 9.66 -4.29 6.61
N LEU A 19 8.64 -5.14 6.79
CA LEU A 19 8.79 -6.53 7.21
C LEU A 19 9.15 -7.48 6.05
N LYS A 20 9.27 -6.97 4.82
CA LYS A 20 9.51 -7.78 3.60
C LYS A 20 8.52 -8.94 3.49
N LEU A 21 7.24 -8.66 3.71
CA LEU A 21 6.18 -9.64 3.55
C LEU A 21 6.04 -10.06 2.09
N ASP A 22 5.17 -11.04 1.88
CA ASP A 22 4.87 -11.58 0.56
C ASP A 22 4.49 -10.48 -0.45
N LYS A 23 5.03 -10.61 -1.66
CA LYS A 23 4.86 -9.59 -2.72
C LYS A 23 3.42 -9.48 -3.18
N ASP A 24 2.66 -10.57 -3.19
CA ASP A 24 1.26 -10.56 -3.59
C ASP A 24 0.42 -9.86 -2.52
N PHE A 25 0.75 -10.04 -1.25
CA PHE A 25 0.14 -9.29 -0.15
C PHE A 25 0.39 -7.78 -0.26
N ILE A 26 1.63 -7.38 -0.54
CA ILE A 26 1.99 -5.97 -0.77
C ILE A 26 1.25 -5.41 -2.00
N LEU A 27 1.10 -6.21 -3.06
CA LEU A 27 0.36 -5.82 -4.27
C LEU A 27 -1.11 -5.56 -3.96
N ILE A 28 -1.77 -6.45 -3.21
CA ILE A 28 -3.17 -6.28 -2.78
C ILE A 28 -3.35 -4.96 -2.01
N LEU A 29 -2.45 -4.66 -1.08
CA LEU A 29 -2.49 -3.39 -0.32
C LEU A 29 -2.29 -2.17 -1.23
N LYS A 30 -1.38 -2.27 -2.20
CA LYS A 30 -1.12 -1.21 -3.19
C LYS A 30 -2.32 -0.95 -4.08
N GLU A 31 -2.99 -2.01 -4.55
CA GLU A 31 -4.19 -1.91 -5.37
C GLU A 31 -5.35 -1.29 -4.59
N GLU A 32 -5.51 -1.66 -3.32
CA GLU A 32 -6.53 -1.09 -2.45
C GLU A 32 -6.29 0.41 -2.18
N LEU A 33 -5.04 0.83 -1.96
CA LEU A 33 -4.67 2.24 -1.84
C LEU A 33 -5.00 3.03 -3.12
N LYS A 34 -4.68 2.47 -4.30
CA LYS A 34 -5.03 3.07 -5.59
C LYS A 34 -6.53 3.16 -5.81
N ARG A 35 -7.28 2.12 -5.45
CA ARG A 35 -8.75 2.05 -5.60
C ARG A 35 -9.46 3.14 -4.80
N ARG A 36 -8.89 3.53 -3.65
CA ARG A 36 -9.43 4.56 -2.74
C ARG A 36 -8.88 5.96 -3.02
N ASP A 37 -8.00 6.11 -3.99
CA ASP A 37 -7.30 7.36 -4.30
C ASP A 37 -6.56 7.95 -3.08
N ILE A 38 -6.03 7.08 -2.21
CA ILE A 38 -5.23 7.51 -1.06
C ILE A 38 -3.87 7.95 -1.58
N PRO A 39 -3.39 9.18 -1.31
CA PRO A 39 -2.07 9.60 -1.74
C PRO A 39 -0.98 8.84 -0.97
N PHE A 40 -0.10 8.13 -1.67
CA PHE A 40 1.09 7.51 -1.07
C PHE A 40 2.29 7.64 -1.98
N ILE A 41 3.40 8.14 -1.45
CA ILE A 41 4.64 8.31 -2.21
C ILE A 41 5.32 6.95 -2.30
N THR A 42 5.23 6.31 -3.46
CA THR A 42 6.13 5.19 -3.76
C THR A 42 7.45 5.76 -4.25
N LYS A 43 8.57 5.33 -3.64
CA LYS A 43 9.92 5.65 -4.12
C LYS A 43 10.18 5.20 -5.58
N THR A 44 9.25 4.45 -6.17
CA THR A 44 9.33 3.91 -7.53
C THR A 44 8.83 4.87 -8.62
N ASP A 45 8.29 6.05 -8.28
CA ASP A 45 7.80 7.05 -9.27
C ASP A 45 8.90 7.98 -9.81
N ARG A 46 10.18 7.71 -9.52
CA ARG A 46 11.33 8.38 -10.15
C ARG A 46 11.97 7.49 -11.20
N SER A 47 11.24 7.18 -12.26
CA SER A 47 11.80 6.60 -13.48
C SER A 47 11.06 7.17 -14.69
N ASN A 48 11.36 8.44 -14.98
CA ASN A 48 11.28 9.01 -16.32
C ASN A 48 12.42 10.02 -16.47
#